data_AF-A0A3L6KZ71-F1
#
_entry.id   AF-A0A3L6KZ71-F1
#
_cell.length_a   1.000
_cell.length_b   1.000
_cell.length_c   1.000
_cell.angle_alpha   90.00
_cell.angle_beta   90.00
_cell.angle_gamma   90.00
#
_symmetry.space_group_name_H-M   'P 1'
#
loop_
_entity.id
_entity.type
_entity.pdbx_description
1 polymer ?
#
loop_
_entity_poly.entity_id
_entity_poly.type
_entity_poly.pdbx_seq_one_letter_code
_entity_poly.pdbx_strand_id
1 'polypeptide(L)'
;MATPKSTPAKTRKEAKKTRRQRKRTWNVYVSRSLRSINSQMSMTSRTMKIVNSFVNDLFERIAAEAATIVRVNRKRTLGARELQTAVRLVLPADLAKHAMAEGRRLCHTLPAKHPTSGDLWFATLTLDPSVPLR
;
A
#
# COMPACT_ATOMS: atom_id res chain seq x y z
N MET A 1 -60.35 2.43 -47.14
CA MET A 1 -60.29 3.46 -46.07
C MET A 1 -59.86 2.79 -44.78
N ALA A 2 -58.86 3.37 -44.10
CA ALA A 2 -58.54 3.29 -42.66
C ALA A 2 -57.01 3.24 -42.44
N THR A 3 -56.43 4.42 -42.23
CA THR A 3 -55.13 4.59 -41.55
C THR A 3 -55.34 4.38 -40.04
N PRO A 4 -54.34 3.81 -39.33
CA PRO A 4 -53.63 4.60 -38.31
C PRO A 4 -52.15 4.15 -38.19
N LYS A 5 -51.20 4.82 -37.54
CA LYS A 5 -51.02 6.15 -36.95
C LYS A 5 -49.55 6.10 -36.48
N SER A 6 -48.71 6.98 -37.04
CA SER A 6 -47.31 7.13 -36.63
C SER A 6 -47.24 7.39 -35.13
N THR A 7 -46.44 6.60 -34.42
CA THR A 7 -46.05 6.87 -33.04
C THR A 7 -44.53 6.99 -32.97
N PRO A 8 -44.00 8.02 -32.27
CA PRO A 8 -42.61 8.39 -32.36
C PRO A 8 -41.73 7.36 -31.66
N ALA A 9 -40.65 6.95 -32.34
CA ALA A 9 -39.61 6.12 -31.79
C ALA A 9 -38.98 6.83 -30.56
N LYS A 10 -39.37 6.40 -29.35
CA LYS A 10 -38.63 6.69 -28.12
C LYS A 10 -37.28 6.01 -28.24
N THR A 11 -36.27 6.77 -28.68
CA THR A 11 -34.86 6.43 -28.52
C THR A 11 -34.62 6.26 -27.03
N ARG A 12 -34.60 5.00 -26.57
CA ARG A 12 -34.15 4.64 -25.23
C ARG A 12 -32.67 4.99 -25.19
N LYS A 13 -32.34 6.18 -24.71
CA LYS A 13 -30.96 6.55 -24.36
C LYS A 13 -30.53 5.57 -23.27
N GLU A 14 -29.89 4.49 -23.70
CA GLU A 14 -29.22 3.54 -22.85
C GLU A 14 -28.15 4.33 -22.10
N ALA A 15 -28.43 4.64 -20.84
CA ALA A 15 -27.52 5.34 -19.96
C ALA A 15 -26.26 4.48 -19.84
N LYS A 16 -25.25 4.84 -20.63
CA LYS A 16 -23.93 4.21 -20.67
C LYS A 16 -23.41 4.18 -19.25
N LYS A 17 -23.52 3.00 -18.62
CA LYS A 17 -23.21 2.73 -17.21
C LYS A 17 -21.78 3.20 -16.96
N THR A 18 -21.64 4.38 -16.36
CA THR A 18 -20.34 5.02 -16.13
C THR A 18 -19.47 4.02 -15.38
N ARG A 19 -18.35 3.63 -15.99
CA ARG A 19 -17.44 2.61 -15.47
C ARG A 19 -17.01 3.05 -14.07
N ARG A 20 -17.62 2.45 -13.04
CA ARG A 20 -17.38 2.82 -11.65
C ARG A 20 -15.89 2.64 -11.39
N GLN A 21 -15.18 3.74 -11.16
CA GLN A 21 -13.78 3.69 -10.78
C GLN A 21 -13.65 2.76 -9.57
N ARG A 22 -12.83 1.72 -9.72
CA ARG A 22 -12.61 0.74 -8.66
C ARG A 22 -11.92 1.49 -7.52
N LYS A 23 -12.65 1.73 -6.42
CA LYS A 23 -12.04 2.26 -5.18
C LYS A 23 -10.91 1.30 -4.82
N ARG A 24 -9.66 1.78 -4.84
CA ARG A 24 -8.51 1.01 -4.37
C ARG A 24 -8.68 0.87 -2.85
N THR A 25 -8.77 -0.36 -2.38
CA THR A 25 -8.91 -0.68 -0.95
C THR A 25 -7.73 -1.52 -0.49
N TRP A 26 -7.37 -1.40 0.78
CA TRP A 26 -6.25 -2.11 1.39
C TRP A 26 -6.61 -3.53 1.85
N ASN A 27 -7.82 -4.00 1.59
CA ASN A 27 -8.39 -5.24 2.16
C ASN A 27 -7.53 -6.49 1.96
N VAL A 28 -6.88 -6.62 0.79
CA VAL A 28 -6.02 -7.77 0.49
C VAL A 28 -4.78 -7.76 1.36
N TYR A 29 -4.19 -6.58 1.58
CA TYR A 29 -2.99 -6.41 2.39
C TYR A 29 -3.31 -6.59 3.87
N VAL A 30 -4.41 -5.99 4.36
CA VAL A 30 -4.88 -6.16 5.74
C VAL A 30 -5.12 -7.63 6.06
N SER A 31 -5.81 -8.36 5.17
CA SER A 31 -6.04 -9.80 5.34
C SER A 31 -4.75 -10.62 5.28
N ARG A 32 -3.76 -10.20 4.49
CA ARG A 32 -2.46 -10.87 4.41
C ARG A 32 -1.66 -10.66 5.69
N SER A 33 -1.60 -9.42 6.20
CA SER A 33 -0.91 -9.09 7.45
C SER A 33 -1.55 -9.75 8.67
N LEU A 34 -2.88 -9.93 8.67
CA LEU A 34 -3.53 -10.68 9.75
C LEU A 34 -3.11 -12.15 9.75
N ARG A 35 -3.10 -12.79 8.56
CA ARG A 35 -2.72 -14.20 8.43
C ARG A 35 -1.27 -14.47 8.80
N SER A 36 -0.36 -13.50 8.66
CA SER A 36 1.02 -13.66 9.12
C SER A 36 1.16 -13.67 10.65
N ILE A 37 0.14 -13.22 11.39
CA ILE A 37 0.12 -13.21 12.86
C ILE A 37 -0.69 -14.40 13.39
N ASN A 38 -1.90 -14.61 12.84
CA ASN A 38 -2.75 -15.74 13.19
C ASN A 38 -3.53 -16.22 11.95
N SER A 39 -3.24 -17.45 11.52
CA SER A 39 -3.84 -18.06 10.33
C SER A 39 -5.31 -18.48 10.51
N GLN A 40 -5.79 -18.63 11.75
CA GLN A 40 -7.16 -19.03 12.08
C GLN A 40 -8.10 -17.82 12.28
N MET A 41 -7.55 -16.61 12.39
CA MET A 41 -8.34 -15.41 12.64
C MET A 41 -8.83 -14.77 11.34
N SER A 42 -10.08 -14.32 11.33
CA SER A 42 -10.66 -13.54 10.23
C SER A 42 -11.33 -12.27 10.76
N MET A 43 -11.33 -11.20 9.94
CA MET A 43 -11.94 -9.93 10.30
C MET A 43 -13.32 -9.77 9.65
N THR A 44 -14.25 -9.18 10.40
CA THR A 44 -15.57 -8.83 9.87
C THR A 44 -15.48 -7.73 8.81
N SER A 45 -16.50 -7.64 7.95
CA SER A 45 -16.62 -6.58 6.93
C SER A 45 -16.64 -5.17 7.54
N ARG A 46 -17.19 -5.02 8.75
CA ARG A 46 -17.19 -3.73 9.48
C ARG A 46 -15.77 -3.36 9.91
N THR A 47 -15.05 -4.28 10.52
CA THR A 47 -13.65 -4.09 10.94
C THR A 47 -12.77 -3.75 9.74
N MET A 48 -12.96 -4.42 8.61
CA MET A 48 -12.21 -4.16 7.38
C MET A 48 -12.37 -2.71 6.89
N LYS A 49 -13.57 -2.13 6.99
CA LYS A 49 -13.80 -0.72 6.64
C LYS A 49 -13.05 0.23 7.57
N ILE A 50 -13.08 -0.04 8.88
CA ILE A 50 -12.38 0.77 9.89
C ILE A 50 -10.87 0.76 9.62
N VAL A 51 -10.28 -0.43 9.42
CA VAL A 51 -8.84 -0.55 9.17
C VAL A 51 -8.46 0.08 7.83
N ASN A 52 -9.30 -0.04 6.79
CA ASN A 52 -9.04 0.62 5.51
C ASN A 52 -9.01 2.15 5.65
N SER A 53 -9.91 2.75 6.42
CA SER A 53 -9.88 4.19 6.71
C SER A 53 -8.66 4.56 7.54
N PHE A 54 -8.34 3.81 8.60
CA PHE A 54 -7.16 4.04 9.43
C PHE A 54 -5.86 4.09 8.62
N VAL A 55 -5.69 3.19 7.65
CA VAL A 55 -4.51 3.19 6.77
C VAL A 55 -4.46 4.44 5.90
N ASN A 56 -5.61 4.92 5.39
CA ASN A 56 -5.66 6.14 4.60
C ASN A 56 -5.34 7.37 5.46
N ASP A 57 -5.92 7.46 6.67
CA ASP A 57 -5.70 8.58 7.59
C ASP A 57 -4.21 8.66 7.99
N LEU A 58 -3.58 7.51 8.26
CA LEU A 58 -2.15 7.45 8.57
C LEU A 58 -1.29 7.82 7.35
N PHE A 59 -1.66 7.34 6.17
CA PHE A 59 -0.95 7.67 4.92
C PHE A 59 -1.00 9.16 4.61
N GLU A 60 -2.18 9.77 4.71
CA GLU A 60 -2.38 11.20 4.48
C GLU A 60 -1.57 12.04 5.48
N ARG A 61 -1.54 11.62 6.75
CA ARG A 61 -0.74 12.29 7.78
C ARG A 61 0.76 12.23 7.49
N ILE A 62 1.28 11.06 7.08
CA ILE A 62 2.70 10.93 6.69
C ILE A 62 3.01 11.73 5.43
N ALA A 63 2.12 11.70 4.43
CA ALA A 63 2.30 12.44 3.19
C ALA A 63 2.31 13.96 3.41
N ALA A 64 1.43 14.47 4.29
CA ALA A 64 1.38 15.87 4.66
C ALA A 64 2.70 16.32 5.32
N GLU A 65 3.18 15.56 6.32
CA GLU A 65 4.45 15.88 6.99
C GLU A 65 5.65 15.80 6.02
N ALA A 66 5.70 14.77 5.17
CA ALA A 66 6.75 14.65 4.17
C ALA A 66 6.73 15.82 3.17
N ALA A 67 5.56 16.29 2.75
CA ALA A 67 5.42 17.44 1.88
C ALA A 67 5.90 18.74 2.57
N THR A 68 5.62 18.91 3.86
CA THR A 68 6.13 20.03 4.66
C THR A 68 7.66 20.01 4.73
N ILE A 69 8.26 18.85 5.01
CA ILE A 69 9.74 18.70 5.06
C ILE A 69 10.39 19.03 3.71
N VAL A 70 9.81 18.55 2.60
CA VAL A 70 10.32 18.84 1.25
C VAL A 70 10.29 20.34 0.94
N ARG A 71 9.20 21.02 1.34
CA ARG A 71 9.07 22.48 1.19
C ARG A 71 10.10 23.24 2.02
N VAL A 72 10.31 22.87 3.28
CA VAL A 72 11.31 23.47 4.16
C VAL A 72 12.72 23.31 3.58
N ASN A 73 13.02 22.13 3.05
CA ASN A 73 14.31 21.84 2.44
C ASN A 73 14.49 22.42 1.01
N ARG A 74 13.48 23.14 0.47
CA ARG A 74 13.46 23.70 -0.89
C ARG A 74 13.73 22.68 -1.99
N LYS A 75 13.36 21.42 -1.77
CA LYS A 75 13.50 20.36 -2.78
C LYS A 75 12.21 20.24 -3.59
N ARG A 76 12.34 19.79 -4.84
CA ARG A 76 11.19 19.47 -5.72
C ARG A 76 10.81 18.00 -5.71
N THR A 77 11.67 17.15 -5.16
CA THR A 77 11.52 15.69 -5.16
C THR A 77 11.47 15.18 -3.73
N LEU A 78 10.50 14.32 -3.44
CA LEU A 78 10.37 13.61 -2.17
C LEU A 78 11.27 12.38 -2.19
N GLY A 79 12.26 12.36 -1.30
CA GLY A 79 13.22 11.25 -1.16
C GLY A 79 12.94 10.36 0.05
N ALA A 80 13.69 9.26 0.15
CA ALA A 80 13.59 8.33 1.27
C ALA A 80 13.95 9.00 2.61
N ARG A 81 14.87 9.98 2.60
CA ARG A 81 15.27 10.72 3.81
C ARG A 81 14.12 11.56 4.37
N GLU A 82 13.38 12.25 3.51
CA GLU A 82 12.22 13.04 3.92
C GLU A 82 11.10 12.16 4.46
N LEU A 83 10.86 10.99 3.85
CA LEU A 83 9.91 10.00 4.40
C LEU A 83 10.37 9.43 5.75
N GLN A 84 11.64 9.11 5.92
CA GLN A 84 12.15 8.60 7.20
C GLN A 84 11.94 9.60 8.33
N THR A 85 12.18 10.89 8.07
CA THR A 85 11.92 11.95 9.05
C THR A 85 10.42 12.10 9.31
N ALA A 86 9.57 12.12 8.27
CA ALA A 86 8.12 12.20 8.42
C ALA A 86 7.54 11.06 9.28
N VAL A 87 8.00 9.83 9.07
CA VAL A 87 7.56 8.65 9.85
C VAL A 87 7.90 8.81 11.33
N ARG A 88 9.08 9.37 11.66
CA ARG A 88 9.47 9.63 13.06
C ARG A 88 8.62 10.72 13.73
N LEU A 89 8.08 11.67 12.96
CA LEU A 89 7.22 12.72 13.47
C LEU A 89 5.78 12.24 13.70
N VAL A 90 5.29 11.36 12.83
CA VAL A 90 3.89 10.89 12.88
C VAL A 90 3.69 9.75 13.88
N LEU A 91 4.66 8.85 14.00
CA LEU A 91 4.54 7.66 14.83
C LEU A 91 5.24 7.82 16.19
N PRO A 92 4.72 7.18 17.27
CA PRO A 92 5.44 7.01 18.52
C PRO A 92 6.82 6.36 18.32
N ALA A 93 7.76 6.70 19.19
CA ALA A 93 9.16 6.32 19.04
C ALA A 93 9.39 4.81 18.88
N ASP A 94 8.65 3.96 19.60
CA ASP A 94 8.82 2.51 19.52
C ASP A 94 8.30 1.93 18.21
N LEU A 95 7.16 2.41 17.72
CA LEU A 95 6.61 2.01 16.42
C LEU A 95 7.49 2.51 15.27
N ALA A 96 8.03 3.72 15.38
CA ALA A 96 8.90 4.31 14.36
C ALA A 96 10.17 3.49 14.13
N LYS A 97 10.78 2.92 15.19
CA LYS A 97 11.98 2.07 15.09
C LYS A 97 11.73 0.87 14.18
N HIS A 98 10.64 0.14 14.43
CA HIS A 98 10.27 -1.04 13.64
C HIS A 98 9.88 -0.67 12.21
N ALA A 99 9.05 0.36 12.05
CA ALA A 99 8.61 0.82 10.72
C ALA A 99 9.80 1.21 9.82
N MET A 100 10.79 1.90 10.37
CA MET A 100 12.00 2.26 9.62
C MET A 100 12.91 1.07 9.32
N ALA A 101 13.02 0.11 10.25
CA ALA A 101 13.82 -1.10 10.03
C ALA A 101 13.26 -1.92 8.87
N GLU A 102 11.94 -2.14 8.86
CA GLU A 102 11.25 -2.82 7.77
C GLU A 102 11.34 -2.05 6.45
N GLY A 103 11.18 -0.72 6.49
CA GLY A 103 11.32 0.12 5.29
C GLY A 103 12.71 0.03 4.64
N ARG A 104 13.77 -0.02 5.45
CA ARG A 104 15.15 -0.20 4.95
C ARG A 104 15.37 -1.59 4.37
N ARG A 105 14.87 -2.64 5.04
CA ARG A 105 14.94 -4.02 4.55
C ARG A 105 14.34 -4.12 3.15
N LEU A 106 13.11 -3.65 2.97
CA LEU A 106 12.43 -3.69 1.67
C LEU A 106 13.18 -2.88 0.60
N CYS A 107 13.73 -1.71 0.92
CA CYS A 107 14.50 -0.92 -0.03
C CYS A 107 15.76 -1.64 -0.53
N HIS A 108 16.38 -2.47 0.31
CA HIS A 108 17.57 -3.25 -0.03
C HIS A 108 17.22 -4.56 -0.74
N THR A 109 16.14 -5.22 -0.34
CA THR A 109 15.72 -6.51 -0.90
C THR A 109 15.05 -6.36 -2.26
N LEU A 110 14.50 -5.18 -2.59
CA LEU A 110 14.05 -4.89 -3.95
C LEU A 110 15.28 -4.82 -4.86
N PRO A 111 15.45 -5.75 -5.81
CA PRO A 111 16.61 -5.72 -6.68
C PRO A 111 16.55 -4.44 -7.50
N ALA A 112 17.50 -3.54 -7.26
CA ALA A 112 17.97 -2.70 -8.35
C ALA A 112 18.27 -3.66 -9.50
N LYS A 113 17.81 -3.32 -10.71
CA LYS A 113 17.92 -4.15 -11.92
C LYS A 113 19.36 -4.53 -12.31
N HIS A 114 20.35 -4.19 -11.48
CA HIS A 114 21.77 -4.52 -11.57
C HIS A 114 22.30 -4.90 -10.17
N PRO A 115 22.68 -6.16 -9.93
CA PRO A 115 23.40 -6.55 -8.73
C PRO A 115 24.85 -6.06 -8.84
N THR A 116 25.22 -5.01 -8.10
CA THR A 116 26.63 -4.64 -7.91
C THR A 116 27.21 -5.49 -6.80
N SER A 117 27.76 -6.65 -7.17
CA SER A 117 28.84 -7.49 -6.60
C SER A 117 29.25 -7.46 -5.09
N GLY A 118 28.50 -6.84 -4.17
CA GLY A 118 28.93 -6.59 -2.78
C GLY A 118 28.02 -7.15 -1.67
N ASP A 119 26.83 -7.62 -1.99
CA ASP A 119 25.79 -7.96 -0.99
C ASP A 119 25.89 -9.42 -0.49
N LEU A 120 27.10 -9.92 -0.26
CA LEU A 120 27.32 -11.25 0.36
C LEU A 120 27.34 -11.22 1.89
N TRP A 121 27.22 -10.04 2.52
CA TRP A 121 27.31 -9.88 3.97
C TRP A 121 26.06 -10.31 4.76
N PHE A 122 24.94 -10.65 4.12
CA PHE A 122 23.73 -11.14 4.81
C PHE A 122 23.51 -12.65 4.70
N ALA A 123 24.33 -13.39 3.95
CA ALA A 123 24.17 -14.82 3.75
C ALA A 123 24.57 -15.69 4.97
N THR A 124 25.03 -15.11 6.07
CA THR A 124 25.61 -15.84 7.22
C THR A 124 24.72 -15.90 8.47
N LEU A 125 23.42 -15.60 8.36
CA LEU A 125 22.51 -15.58 9.53
C LEU A 125 21.31 -16.53 9.45
N THR A 126 21.38 -17.56 8.61
CA THR A 126 20.51 -18.74 8.68
C THR A 126 21.34 -20.02 8.54
N LEU A 127 22.26 -20.24 9.49
CA LEU A 127 22.90 -21.54 9.66
C LEU A 127 21.92 -22.45 10.39
N ASP A 128 21.05 -23.11 9.62
CA ASP A 128 20.26 -24.27 10.01
C ASP A 128 21.21 -25.47 10.21
N PRO A 129 21.25 -26.11 11.38
CA PRO A 129 22.18 -27.21 11.68
C PRO A 129 21.75 -28.59 11.16
N SER A 130 20.79 -28.72 10.23
CA SER A 130 20.13 -30.03 10.00
C SER A 130 20.16 -30.60 8.57
N VAL A 131 21.07 -30.20 7.68
CA VAL A 131 21.09 -30.75 6.30
C VAL A 131 22.35 -31.58 6.04
N PRO A 132 22.28 -32.93 6.02
CA PRO A 132 23.40 -33.77 5.63
C PRO A 132 23.55 -33.80 4.10
N LEU A 133 24.81 -33.75 3.66
CA LEU A 133 25.26 -33.84 2.28
C LEU A 133 24.76 -35.12 1.58
N ARG A 134 23.98 -34.95 0.52
CA ARG A 134 24.00 -35.82 -0.67
C ARG A 134 23.44 -35.09 -1.89
#